data_AF-A0A7V6NIA2-F1
#
_entry.id   AF-A0A7V6NIA2-F1
#
_cell.length_a   1.000
_cell.length_b   1.000
_cell.length_c   1.000
_cell.angle_alpha   90.00
_cell.angle_beta   90.00
_cell.angle_gamma   90.00
#
_symmetry.space_group_name_H-M   'P 1'
#
loop_
_entity.id
_entity.type
_entity.pdbx_description
1 polymer ?
#
loop_
_entity_poly.entity_id
_entity_poly.type
_entity_poly.pdbx_seq_one_letter_code
_entity_poly.pdbx_strand_id
1 'polypeptide(L)'
;MIDDDSINFSFSETKQDWLAVAPLLGPIVEKDDNTGVQLIDGQEFTFKVDDNKGLTVSYAPYSRMDRFIISHFRGVANKVAYCVGCKACTVQCPFAAFIINDDGKIYIREDKCQHCCNCIVFTNGKGCLVAKSLSTTQGGNKMNLKGMNRYQHFGLRKPWLEHFFDHKIDCFTMNQLGNRQYDALKVWLREAGLLSTANRGEKAGKPTELFERIEPLGPHNPLTWAIIWANLAYKSVIVKWYMLFVPAGETYDKKDLVSMLGDDYSVSTRDNAVTALFETLRHSPIGSVLKQGIPIPSGRSYAYVKQGWETPEAVAILYALYLWAEETGRYTFTLSQLEKVRGDATIAGVDPVSMYGLNPASFKGILQELALHYEKYIRVSFVADLDNVKLFPEHTSLEIVDMAIN
;
A
#
# COMPACT_ATOMS: atom_id res chain seq x y z
N MET A 1 3.69 -3.03 -14.56
CA MET A 1 4.33 -4.19 -13.89
C MET A 1 5.83 -4.06 -14.04
N ILE A 2 6.62 -4.55 -13.09
CA ILE A 2 8.09 -4.63 -13.23
C ILE A 2 8.39 -6.11 -13.49
N ASP A 3 9.08 -6.40 -14.57
CA ASP A 3 9.44 -7.77 -14.99
C ASP A 3 10.75 -7.74 -15.77
N ASP A 4 11.65 -8.68 -15.52
CA ASP A 4 12.95 -8.83 -16.21
C ASP A 4 13.72 -7.52 -16.49
N ASP A 5 13.99 -6.75 -15.43
CA ASP A 5 14.61 -5.41 -15.48
C ASP A 5 13.93 -4.42 -16.46
N SER A 6 12.61 -4.56 -16.64
CA SER A 6 11.80 -3.68 -17.46
C SER A 6 10.56 -3.19 -16.73
N ILE A 7 10.11 -1.98 -17.05
CA ILE A 7 8.80 -1.46 -16.62
C ILE A 7 7.81 -1.57 -17.77
N ASN A 8 6.65 -2.14 -17.48
CA ASN A 8 5.59 -2.43 -18.45
C ASN A 8 4.30 -1.66 -18.12
N PHE A 9 3.77 -0.96 -19.12
CA PHE A 9 2.49 -0.25 -19.10
C PHE A 9 1.52 -0.94 -20.06
N SER A 10 0.40 -1.44 -19.55
CA SER A 10 -0.64 -2.10 -20.36
C SER A 10 -1.93 -1.30 -20.28
N PHE A 11 -2.58 -1.11 -21.41
CA PHE A 11 -3.78 -0.29 -21.54
C PHE A 11 -4.95 -1.13 -22.04
N SER A 12 -6.08 -1.09 -21.33
CA SER A 12 -7.33 -1.68 -21.81
C SER A 12 -7.97 -0.81 -22.91
N GLU A 13 -7.82 0.51 -22.79
CA GLU A 13 -8.22 1.50 -23.78
C GLU A 13 -7.25 2.69 -23.75
N THR A 14 -7.07 3.33 -24.90
CA THR A 14 -6.18 4.49 -25.06
C THR A 14 -6.94 5.65 -25.69
N LYS A 15 -6.72 6.87 -25.17
CA LYS A 15 -7.25 8.11 -25.77
C LYS A 15 -6.22 8.81 -26.64
N GLN A 16 -4.93 8.57 -26.41
CA GLN A 16 -3.81 9.10 -27.19
C GLN A 16 -2.91 7.98 -27.70
N ASP A 17 -2.08 8.29 -28.69
CA ASP A 17 -0.96 7.44 -29.08
C ASP A 17 0.20 7.66 -28.08
N TRP A 18 0.85 6.56 -27.66
CA TRP A 18 2.03 6.64 -26.80
C TRP A 18 3.12 7.50 -27.44
N LEU A 19 3.42 7.27 -28.72
CA LEU A 19 4.54 7.94 -29.41
C LEU A 19 4.26 9.43 -29.66
N ALA A 20 3.01 9.86 -29.62
CA ALA A 20 2.66 11.28 -29.68
C ALA A 20 2.88 12.02 -28.35
N VAL A 21 2.97 11.30 -27.22
CA VAL A 21 3.10 11.86 -25.86
C VAL A 21 4.47 11.57 -25.24
N ALA A 22 5.11 10.45 -25.59
CA ALA A 22 6.43 10.05 -25.12
C ALA A 22 7.52 11.11 -25.30
N PRO A 23 7.52 11.96 -26.34
CA PRO A 23 8.52 13.04 -26.48
C PRO A 23 8.53 14.03 -25.31
N LEU A 24 7.56 14.01 -24.40
CA LEU A 24 7.64 14.76 -23.14
C LEU A 24 8.82 14.33 -22.25
N LEU A 25 9.23 13.06 -22.32
CA LEU A 25 10.27 12.47 -21.48
C LEU A 25 11.68 12.78 -21.96
N GLY A 26 11.84 13.00 -23.26
CA GLY A 26 13.14 13.10 -23.91
C GLY A 26 13.04 12.80 -25.40
N PRO A 27 14.09 13.11 -26.19
CA PRO A 27 14.09 12.80 -27.61
C PRO A 27 14.17 11.29 -27.85
N ILE A 28 13.42 10.82 -28.85
CA ILE A 28 13.55 9.46 -29.38
C ILE A 28 14.69 9.50 -30.41
N VAL A 29 15.80 8.83 -30.09
CA VAL A 29 17.04 8.90 -30.89
C VAL A 29 17.12 7.79 -31.92
N GLU A 30 16.46 6.65 -31.66
CA GLU A 30 16.35 5.54 -32.59
C GLU A 30 14.93 4.98 -32.56
N LYS A 31 14.41 4.60 -33.73
CA LYS A 31 13.10 3.95 -33.85
C LYS A 31 13.13 2.98 -35.02
N ASP A 32 12.80 1.73 -34.73
CA ASP A 32 12.58 0.67 -35.71
C ASP A 32 11.25 -0.02 -35.42
N ASP A 33 10.26 0.24 -36.29
CA ASP A 33 8.85 -0.14 -36.17
C ASP A 33 8.28 0.05 -34.75
N ASN A 34 8.35 -1.02 -33.96
CA ASN A 34 7.77 -1.18 -32.64
C ASN A 34 8.80 -1.09 -31.50
N THR A 35 10.06 -0.82 -31.80
CA THR A 35 11.15 -0.72 -30.83
C THR A 35 11.95 0.55 -31.06
N GLY A 36 12.70 0.98 -30.06
CA GLY A 36 13.58 2.15 -30.21
C GLY A 36 14.34 2.50 -28.95
N VAL A 37 15.07 3.60 -29.02
CA VAL A 37 15.83 4.16 -27.91
C VAL A 37 15.37 5.59 -27.65
N GLN A 38 15.11 5.89 -26.39
CA GLN A 38 14.76 7.23 -25.93
C GLN A 38 15.78 7.72 -24.92
N LEU A 39 16.26 8.95 -25.11
CA LEU A 39 17.19 9.60 -24.19
C LEU A 39 16.40 10.37 -23.14
N ILE A 40 16.37 9.89 -21.90
CA ILE A 40 15.62 10.49 -20.79
C ILE A 40 16.61 10.87 -19.69
N ASP A 41 16.65 12.17 -19.35
CA ASP A 41 17.58 12.73 -18.35
C ASP A 41 19.05 12.32 -18.60
N GLY A 42 19.47 12.35 -19.87
CA GLY A 42 20.82 11.99 -20.28
C GLY A 42 21.12 10.48 -20.27
N GLN A 43 20.12 9.63 -20.04
CA GLN A 43 20.26 8.17 -20.05
C GLN A 43 19.45 7.54 -21.20
N GLU A 44 20.02 6.53 -21.83
CA GLU A 44 19.36 5.77 -22.88
C GLU A 44 18.50 4.65 -22.30
N PHE A 45 17.25 4.60 -22.74
CA PHE A 45 16.33 3.52 -22.43
C PHE A 45 15.78 2.93 -23.72
N THR A 46 15.86 1.62 -23.85
CA THR A 46 15.22 0.88 -24.94
C THR A 46 13.74 0.75 -24.62
N PHE A 47 12.88 0.99 -25.61
CA PHE A 47 11.44 0.79 -25.49
C PHE A 47 10.90 -0.17 -26.54
N LYS A 48 9.77 -0.80 -26.21
CA LYS A 48 8.97 -1.60 -27.15
C LYS A 48 7.50 -1.27 -26.99
N VAL A 49 6.79 -1.09 -28.11
CA VAL A 49 5.35 -0.85 -28.23
C VAL A 49 4.71 -2.04 -28.93
N ASP A 50 3.72 -2.67 -28.31
CA ASP A 50 3.01 -3.84 -28.83
C ASP A 50 1.49 -3.62 -28.76
N ASP A 51 0.79 -3.78 -29.89
CA ASP A 51 -0.66 -3.55 -30.01
C ASP A 51 -1.48 -4.84 -30.24
N ASN A 52 -0.86 -6.01 -30.22
CA ASN A 52 -1.51 -7.27 -30.63
C ASN A 52 -2.69 -7.70 -29.73
N LYS A 53 -2.74 -7.27 -28.46
CA LYS A 53 -3.81 -7.59 -27.49
C LYS A 53 -4.17 -6.39 -26.60
N GLY A 54 -4.16 -5.20 -27.20
CA GLY A 54 -4.21 -3.92 -26.49
C GLY A 54 -2.80 -3.36 -26.29
N LEU A 55 -2.71 -2.02 -26.25
CA LEU A 55 -1.42 -1.32 -26.21
C LEU A 55 -0.64 -1.74 -24.96
N THR A 56 0.56 -2.25 -25.17
CA THR A 56 1.56 -2.49 -24.14
C THR A 56 2.85 -1.78 -24.50
N VAL A 57 3.39 -1.01 -23.56
CA VAL A 57 4.64 -0.29 -23.72
C VAL A 57 5.61 -0.68 -22.62
N SER A 58 6.82 -1.05 -23.01
CA SER A 58 7.88 -1.45 -22.09
C SER A 58 9.10 -0.56 -22.24
N TYR A 59 9.79 -0.29 -21.14
CA TYR A 59 11.09 0.39 -21.12
C TYR A 59 12.09 -0.39 -20.26
N ALA A 60 13.34 -0.43 -20.70
CA ALA A 60 14.46 -1.06 -20.00
C ALA A 60 15.76 -0.24 -20.19
N PRO A 61 16.75 -0.36 -19.30
CA PRO A 61 16.73 -1.13 -18.05
C PRO A 61 16.06 -0.36 -16.90
N TYR A 62 15.18 -1.02 -16.15
CA TYR A 62 14.48 -0.47 -14.99
C TYR A 62 15.44 -0.08 -13.87
N SER A 63 16.51 -0.85 -13.69
CA SER A 63 17.59 -0.64 -12.71
C SER A 63 18.27 0.72 -12.83
N ARG A 64 18.20 1.38 -13.99
CA ARG A 64 18.72 2.74 -14.23
C ARG A 64 17.69 3.86 -14.07
N MET A 65 16.42 3.51 -13.81
CA MET A 65 15.34 4.47 -13.67
C MET A 65 15.26 4.97 -12.23
N ASP A 66 15.45 6.27 -12.04
CA ASP A 66 15.16 6.88 -10.75
C ASP A 66 13.65 7.12 -10.55
N ARG A 67 13.26 7.57 -9.36
CA ARG A 67 11.85 7.84 -9.04
C ARG A 67 11.20 8.90 -9.93
N PHE A 68 11.98 9.86 -10.44
CA PHE A 68 11.45 10.93 -11.27
C PHE A 68 11.15 10.40 -12.66
N ILE A 69 12.05 9.62 -13.24
CA ILE A 69 11.84 8.91 -14.50
C ILE A 69 10.59 8.01 -14.41
N ILE A 70 10.48 7.19 -13.36
CA ILE A 70 9.30 6.32 -13.15
C ILE A 70 8.01 7.14 -13.03
N SER A 71 8.04 8.24 -12.27
CA SER A 71 6.89 9.15 -12.12
C SER A 71 6.51 9.81 -13.44
N HIS A 72 7.49 10.21 -14.25
CA HIS A 72 7.26 10.81 -15.55
C HIS A 72 6.66 9.81 -16.55
N PHE A 73 7.15 8.56 -16.58
CA PHE A 73 6.55 7.49 -17.37
C PHE A 73 5.08 7.27 -17.00
N ARG A 74 4.77 7.18 -15.70
CA ARG A 74 3.38 7.09 -15.22
C ARG A 74 2.55 8.29 -15.65
N GLY A 75 3.15 9.47 -15.68
CA GLY A 75 2.51 10.69 -16.15
C GLY A 75 2.15 10.65 -17.64
N VAL A 76 3.06 10.16 -18.48
CA VAL A 76 2.80 9.89 -19.91
C VAL A 76 1.70 8.85 -20.06
N ALA A 77 1.81 7.72 -19.35
CA ALA A 77 0.79 6.66 -19.38
C ALA A 77 -0.60 7.20 -19.02
N ASN A 78 -0.71 8.03 -17.97
CA ASN A 78 -1.98 8.63 -17.57
C ASN A 78 -2.52 9.63 -18.60
N LYS A 79 -1.67 10.37 -19.31
CA LYS A 79 -2.12 11.19 -20.44
C LYS A 79 -2.63 10.31 -21.59
N VAL A 80 -1.94 9.22 -21.89
CA VAL A 80 -2.33 8.25 -22.93
C VAL A 80 -3.69 7.62 -22.63
N ALA A 81 -3.92 7.20 -21.39
CA ALA A 81 -5.16 6.57 -20.97
C ALA A 81 -6.34 7.55 -20.83
N TYR A 82 -6.13 8.74 -20.29
CA TYR A 82 -7.24 9.58 -19.78
C TYR A 82 -7.40 10.95 -20.46
N CYS A 83 -6.51 11.36 -21.37
CA CYS A 83 -6.60 12.71 -21.93
C CYS A 83 -7.89 12.92 -22.75
N VAL A 84 -8.70 13.89 -22.32
CA VAL A 84 -9.89 14.39 -23.04
C VAL A 84 -9.63 15.76 -23.69
N GLY A 85 -8.37 16.16 -23.86
CA GLY A 85 -8.01 17.42 -24.51
C GLY A 85 -8.26 18.67 -23.67
N CYS A 86 -8.25 18.59 -22.32
CA CYS A 86 -8.57 19.73 -21.42
C CYS A 86 -7.62 20.94 -21.49
N LYS A 87 -6.49 20.85 -22.21
CA LYS A 87 -5.48 21.91 -22.39
C LYS A 87 -4.78 22.44 -21.12
N ALA A 88 -5.02 21.85 -19.95
CA ALA A 88 -4.34 22.23 -18.71
C ALA A 88 -2.80 22.13 -18.82
N CYS A 89 -2.28 21.06 -19.44
CA CYS A 89 -0.84 20.89 -19.64
C CYS A 89 -0.23 21.90 -20.63
N THR A 90 -1.03 22.47 -21.53
CA THR A 90 -0.59 23.54 -22.45
C THR A 90 -0.22 24.80 -21.67
N VAL A 91 -1.02 25.17 -20.66
CA VAL A 91 -0.76 26.32 -19.77
C VAL A 91 0.51 26.12 -18.94
N GLN A 92 0.80 24.87 -18.57
CA GLN A 92 1.96 24.52 -17.75
C GLN A 92 3.26 24.39 -18.56
N CYS A 93 3.19 24.46 -19.89
CA CYS A 93 4.38 24.34 -20.74
C CYS A 93 5.00 25.71 -20.98
N PRO A 94 6.15 26.04 -20.37
CA PRO A 94 6.78 27.36 -20.54
C PRO A 94 7.30 27.60 -21.96
N PHE A 95 7.50 26.53 -22.74
CA PHE A 95 8.02 26.59 -24.11
C PHE A 95 6.92 26.46 -25.18
N ALA A 96 5.65 26.42 -24.76
CA ALA A 96 4.51 26.21 -25.65
C ALA A 96 4.75 25.02 -26.61
N ALA A 97 5.22 23.88 -26.11
CA ALA A 97 5.50 22.69 -26.93
C ALA A 97 4.23 21.88 -27.25
N PHE A 98 3.15 22.03 -26.49
CA PHE A 98 1.90 21.30 -26.73
C PHE A 98 1.12 21.87 -27.91
N ILE A 99 0.62 20.95 -28.75
CA ILE A 99 -0.53 21.15 -29.62
C ILE A 99 -1.59 20.14 -29.18
N ILE A 100 -2.78 20.62 -28.85
CA ILE A 100 -3.94 19.77 -28.63
C ILE A 100 -4.99 20.22 -29.63
N ASN A 101 -5.25 19.38 -30.63
CA ASN A 101 -6.19 19.69 -31.70
C ASN A 101 -7.65 19.66 -31.21
N ASP A 102 -8.59 19.98 -32.09
CA ASP A 102 -10.02 20.06 -31.74
C ASP A 102 -10.62 18.68 -31.38
N ASP A 103 -10.02 17.59 -31.88
CA ASP A 103 -10.35 16.21 -31.49
C ASP A 103 -9.72 15.79 -30.15
N GLY A 104 -9.01 16.69 -29.48
CA GLY A 104 -8.36 16.43 -28.19
C GLY A 104 -7.09 15.57 -28.27
N LYS A 105 -6.53 15.36 -29.47
CA LYS A 105 -5.27 14.62 -29.69
C LYS A 105 -4.06 15.49 -29.38
N ILE A 106 -3.14 14.92 -28.60
CA ILE A 106 -1.88 15.54 -28.21
C ILE A 106 -0.86 15.36 -29.33
N TYR A 107 -0.15 16.44 -29.65
CA TYR A 107 1.07 16.45 -30.44
C TYR A 107 2.10 17.33 -29.71
N ILE A 108 3.34 16.88 -29.65
CA ILE A 108 4.44 17.62 -29.03
C ILE A 108 5.35 18.17 -30.13
N ARG A 109 5.57 19.48 -30.09
CA ARG A 109 6.60 20.16 -30.89
C ARG A 109 7.97 19.86 -30.29
N GLU A 110 8.61 18.83 -30.80
CA GLU A 110 9.90 18.35 -30.29
C GLU A 110 11.01 19.40 -30.41
N ASP A 111 10.96 20.27 -31.43
CA ASP A 111 11.86 21.42 -31.59
C ASP A 111 11.74 22.47 -30.47
N LYS A 112 10.61 22.49 -29.75
CA LYS A 112 10.36 23.43 -28.64
C LYS A 112 10.42 22.77 -27.27
N CYS A 113 10.09 21.48 -27.19
CA CYS A 113 10.06 20.78 -25.91
C CYS A 113 11.47 20.68 -25.32
N GLN A 114 11.68 21.28 -24.16
CA GLN A 114 12.93 21.13 -23.40
C GLN A 114 12.87 19.96 -22.39
N HIS A 115 11.91 19.04 -22.55
CA HIS A 115 11.71 17.85 -21.70
C HIS A 115 11.66 18.12 -20.17
N CYS A 116 11.35 19.35 -19.76
CA CYS A 116 11.34 19.78 -18.36
C CYS A 116 10.26 19.10 -17.48
N CYS A 117 9.37 18.31 -18.08
CA CYS A 117 8.28 17.57 -17.42
C CYS A 117 7.35 18.41 -16.51
N ASN A 118 7.39 19.75 -16.54
CA ASN A 118 6.51 20.59 -15.72
C ASN A 118 5.01 20.30 -15.99
N CYS A 119 4.69 19.99 -17.25
CA CYS A 119 3.37 19.56 -17.72
C CYS A 119 2.91 18.17 -17.20
N ILE A 120 3.75 17.47 -16.45
CA ILE A 120 3.46 16.23 -15.72
C ILE A 120 3.46 16.55 -14.21
N VAL A 121 4.56 17.16 -13.72
CA VAL A 121 4.83 17.35 -12.29
C VAL A 121 3.80 18.25 -11.60
N PHE A 122 3.20 19.22 -12.29
CA PHE A 122 2.24 20.18 -11.70
C PHE A 122 1.00 19.53 -11.05
N THR A 123 0.76 18.25 -11.32
CA THR A 123 -0.37 17.51 -10.78
C THR A 123 -0.06 16.80 -9.45
N ASN A 124 1.17 16.88 -8.94
CA ASN A 124 1.63 16.17 -7.73
C ASN A 124 1.43 14.64 -7.83
N GLY A 125 2.02 14.02 -8.86
CA GLY A 125 2.17 12.55 -8.93
C GLY A 125 1.24 11.80 -9.90
N LYS A 126 0.22 12.43 -10.49
CA LYS A 126 -0.64 11.77 -11.49
C LYS A 126 -0.28 12.07 -12.95
N GLY A 127 0.51 13.10 -13.21
CA GLY A 127 0.93 13.55 -14.54
C GLY A 127 -0.16 14.13 -15.46
N CYS A 128 -1.43 13.96 -15.13
CA CYS A 128 -2.57 14.47 -15.90
C CYS A 128 -3.66 14.97 -14.96
N LEU A 129 -4.21 16.17 -15.23
CA LEU A 129 -5.26 16.76 -14.40
C LEU A 129 -6.54 15.91 -14.44
N VAL A 130 -6.88 15.36 -15.61
CA VAL A 130 -8.05 14.48 -15.79
C VAL A 130 -7.85 13.17 -15.04
N ALA A 131 -6.67 12.56 -15.15
CA ALA A 131 -6.34 11.37 -14.37
C ALA A 131 -6.38 11.66 -12.86
N LYS A 132 -5.97 12.86 -12.44
CA LYS A 132 -6.09 13.31 -11.04
C LYS A 132 -7.55 13.52 -10.61
N SER A 133 -8.40 14.09 -11.45
CA SER A 133 -9.82 14.30 -11.11
C SER A 133 -10.61 12.99 -11.11
N LEU A 134 -10.23 12.04 -11.96
CA LEU A 134 -10.78 10.68 -11.98
C LEU A 134 -10.14 9.78 -10.92
N SER A 135 -8.95 10.13 -10.43
CA SER A 135 -8.41 9.52 -9.24
C SER A 135 -9.28 9.97 -8.07
N THR A 136 -10.26 9.15 -7.75
CA THR A 136 -10.83 9.17 -6.41
C THR A 136 -9.67 9.12 -5.45
N THR A 137 -9.58 10.11 -4.54
CA THR A 137 -8.67 10.03 -3.41
C THR A 137 -8.84 8.64 -2.82
N GLN A 138 -7.78 7.83 -2.88
CA GLN A 138 -7.80 6.50 -2.31
C GLN A 138 -7.91 6.70 -0.78
N GLY A 139 -9.14 6.82 -0.28
CA GLY A 139 -9.45 7.04 1.13
C GLY A 139 -10.50 8.12 1.41
N GLY A 140 -10.39 9.32 0.84
CA GLY A 140 -11.16 10.50 1.28
C GLY A 140 -12.68 10.30 1.32
N ASN A 141 -13.26 9.75 0.24
CA ASN A 141 -14.71 9.49 0.17
C ASN A 141 -15.13 8.07 0.60
N LYS A 142 -14.18 7.14 0.77
CA LYS A 142 -14.50 5.72 1.02
C LYS A 142 -14.31 5.28 2.46
N MET A 143 -13.66 6.09 3.30
CA MET A 143 -13.40 5.75 4.70
C MET A 143 -13.58 6.97 5.61
N ASN A 144 -14.26 6.80 6.73
CA ASN A 144 -14.30 7.81 7.77
C ASN A 144 -12.94 7.88 8.51
N LEU A 145 -12.19 8.95 8.27
CA LEU A 145 -10.86 9.15 8.87
C LEU A 145 -10.89 9.72 10.30
N LYS A 146 -12.07 9.80 10.93
CA LYS A 146 -12.21 10.31 12.30
C LYS A 146 -11.42 9.46 13.29
N GLY A 147 -10.42 10.06 13.92
CA GLY A 147 -9.57 9.38 14.89
C GLY A 147 -8.25 8.86 14.34
N MET A 148 -7.89 9.16 13.08
CA MET A 148 -6.60 8.78 12.49
C MET A 148 -5.37 9.28 13.26
N ASN A 149 -5.48 10.37 14.03
CA ASN A 149 -4.37 11.00 14.76
C ASN A 149 -4.38 10.72 16.28
N ARG A 150 -5.07 9.67 16.75
CA ARG A 150 -5.18 9.35 18.19
C ARG A 150 -3.85 9.01 18.87
N TYR A 151 -2.82 8.66 18.09
CA TYR A 151 -1.45 8.42 18.57
C TYR A 151 -0.60 9.68 18.64
N GLN A 152 -1.20 10.86 18.38
CA GLN A 152 -0.50 12.12 18.15
C GLN A 152 0.46 11.94 16.97
N HIS A 153 1.76 11.87 17.21
CA HIS A 153 2.80 11.63 16.19
C HIS A 153 3.69 10.43 16.54
N PHE A 154 3.33 9.65 17.56
CA PHE A 154 4.14 8.53 18.05
C PHE A 154 3.71 7.21 17.40
N GLY A 155 4.65 6.52 16.77
CA GLY A 155 4.46 5.16 16.29
C GLY A 155 4.68 4.11 17.37
N LEU A 156 4.18 2.90 17.13
CA LEU A 156 4.48 1.72 17.94
C LEU A 156 5.90 1.24 17.61
N ARG A 157 6.80 1.34 18.58
CA ARG A 157 8.23 1.02 18.40
C ARG A 157 8.57 -0.30 19.06
N LYS A 158 9.54 -1.02 18.51
CA LYS A 158 10.03 -2.29 19.07
C LYS A 158 10.44 -2.18 20.56
N PRO A 159 11.23 -1.19 20.99
CA PRO A 159 11.56 -1.01 22.42
C PRO A 159 10.35 -0.72 23.32
N TRP A 160 9.27 -0.15 22.78
CA TRP A 160 8.06 0.11 23.56
C TRP A 160 7.26 -1.17 23.78
N LEU A 161 7.21 -2.03 22.75
CA LEU A 161 6.58 -3.34 22.88
C LEU A 161 7.40 -4.23 23.83
N GLU A 162 8.73 -4.21 23.74
CA GLU A 162 9.64 -4.89 24.68
C GLU A 162 9.37 -4.49 26.12
N HIS A 163 9.38 -3.17 26.40
CA HIS A 163 9.06 -2.63 27.72
C HIS A 163 7.69 -3.10 28.25
N PHE A 164 6.69 -3.20 27.38
CA PHE A 164 5.38 -3.73 27.77
C PHE A 164 5.38 -5.25 27.99
N PHE A 165 6.12 -6.03 27.20
CA PHE A 165 6.21 -7.48 27.42
C PHE A 165 6.94 -7.80 28.73
N ASP A 166 8.01 -7.07 29.04
CA ASP A 166 8.82 -7.29 30.25
C ASP A 166 8.06 -6.93 31.54
N HIS A 167 7.21 -5.90 31.49
CA HIS A 167 6.63 -5.30 32.69
C HIS A 167 5.09 -5.22 32.68
N LYS A 168 4.43 -5.70 31.62
CA LYS A 168 2.97 -5.68 31.46
C LYS A 168 2.38 -4.31 31.82
N ILE A 169 1.37 -4.27 32.68
CA ILE A 169 0.70 -3.03 33.10
C ILE A 169 1.58 -2.13 33.97
N ASP A 170 2.57 -2.70 34.66
CA ASP A 170 3.48 -1.94 35.51
C ASP A 170 4.40 -1.04 34.67
N CYS A 171 4.61 -1.40 33.40
CA CYS A 171 5.40 -0.62 32.46
C CYS A 171 4.96 0.85 32.38
N PHE A 172 3.67 1.15 32.61
CA PHE A 172 3.10 2.49 32.48
C PHE A 172 3.44 3.45 33.63
N THR A 173 4.04 2.95 34.72
CA THR A 173 4.42 3.75 35.90
C THR A 173 5.94 3.83 36.10
N MET A 174 6.73 3.13 35.27
CA MET A 174 8.19 3.03 35.41
C MET A 174 8.97 4.24 34.88
N ASN A 175 8.29 5.26 34.36
CA ASN A 175 8.89 6.52 33.86
C ASN A 175 10.03 6.32 32.82
N GLN A 176 10.05 5.20 32.10
CA GLN A 176 11.03 4.95 31.03
C GLN A 176 10.65 5.67 29.72
N LEU A 177 9.35 5.93 29.51
CA LEU A 177 8.82 6.73 28.42
C LEU A 177 8.19 8.02 28.94
N GLY A 178 8.10 9.05 28.11
CA GLY A 178 7.37 10.27 28.45
C GLY A 178 5.85 10.03 28.55
N ASN A 179 5.14 10.86 29.33
CA ASN A 179 3.69 10.70 29.55
C ASN A 179 2.88 10.57 28.25
N ARG A 180 3.18 11.41 27.25
CA ARG A 180 2.52 11.37 25.94
C ARG A 180 2.89 10.13 25.11
N GLN A 181 4.07 9.57 25.32
CA GLN A 181 4.48 8.31 24.70
C GLN A 181 3.72 7.13 25.32
N TYR A 182 3.55 7.11 26.64
CA TYR A 182 2.69 6.11 27.30
C TYR A 182 1.22 6.23 26.89
N ASP A 183 0.70 7.46 26.73
CA ASP A 183 -0.65 7.66 26.20
C ASP A 183 -0.81 7.01 24.81
N ALA A 184 0.13 7.26 23.90
CA ALA A 184 0.13 6.67 22.56
C ALA A 184 0.31 5.15 22.59
N LEU A 185 1.24 4.63 23.41
CA LEU A 185 1.46 3.19 23.57
C LEU A 185 0.19 2.48 24.04
N LYS A 186 -0.54 3.03 25.03
CA LYS A 186 -1.80 2.44 25.48
C LYS A 186 -2.85 2.38 24.36
N VAL A 187 -2.89 3.37 23.48
CA VAL A 187 -3.80 3.35 22.32
C VAL A 187 -3.37 2.25 21.33
N TRP A 188 -2.09 2.18 20.97
CA TRP A 188 -1.56 1.12 20.10
C TRP A 188 -1.84 -0.27 20.65
N LEU A 189 -1.58 -0.52 21.93
CA LEU A 189 -1.81 -1.83 22.56
C LEU A 189 -3.30 -2.21 22.60
N ARG A 190 -4.20 -1.24 22.85
CA ARG A 190 -5.66 -1.49 22.81
C ARG A 190 -6.14 -1.82 21.41
N GLU A 191 -5.68 -1.08 20.40
CA GLU A 191 -6.09 -1.28 19.01
C GLU A 191 -5.39 -2.50 18.37
N ALA A 192 -4.22 -2.89 18.85
CA ALA A 192 -3.60 -4.18 18.53
C ALA A 192 -4.27 -5.37 19.23
N GLY A 193 -5.24 -5.11 20.13
CA GLY A 193 -5.95 -6.15 20.87
C GLY A 193 -5.18 -6.73 22.05
N LEU A 194 -4.05 -6.14 22.47
CA LEU A 194 -3.23 -6.62 23.58
C LEU A 194 -3.68 -6.10 24.94
N LEU A 195 -4.39 -4.97 24.95
CA LEU A 195 -5.05 -4.43 26.13
C LEU A 195 -6.55 -4.36 25.91
N SER A 196 -7.29 -4.58 26.99
CA SER A 196 -8.75 -4.43 27.03
C SER A 196 -9.19 -3.04 26.57
N THR A 197 -10.26 -3.01 25.77
CA THR A 197 -10.92 -1.78 25.30
C THR A 197 -11.78 -1.11 26.39
N ALA A 198 -11.99 -1.79 27.52
CA ALA A 198 -12.73 -1.25 28.64
C ALA A 198 -11.98 -0.05 29.23
N ASN A 199 -12.66 1.09 29.32
CA ASN A 199 -12.09 2.31 29.91
C ASN A 199 -12.38 2.41 31.43
N ARG A 200 -13.23 1.54 31.98
CA ARG A 200 -13.66 1.52 33.38
C ARG A 200 -13.94 0.09 33.84
N GLY A 201 -13.92 -0.13 35.16
CA GLY A 201 -14.20 -1.43 35.79
C GLY A 201 -12.98 -2.34 35.88
N GLU A 202 -13.17 -3.54 36.40
CA GLU A 202 -12.09 -4.48 36.74
C GLU A 202 -11.26 -4.95 35.54
N LYS A 203 -11.78 -4.84 34.31
CA LYS A 203 -11.09 -5.21 33.08
C LYS A 203 -10.34 -4.05 32.42
N ALA A 204 -10.40 -2.84 32.97
CA ALA A 204 -9.82 -1.66 32.35
C ALA A 204 -8.29 -1.73 32.31
N GLY A 205 -7.71 -1.61 31.11
CA GLY A 205 -6.26 -1.62 30.94
C GLY A 205 -5.56 -2.94 31.27
N LYS A 206 -6.31 -4.04 31.42
CA LYS A 206 -5.73 -5.38 31.62
C LYS A 206 -5.27 -5.99 30.30
N PRO A 207 -4.22 -6.85 30.32
CA PRO A 207 -3.87 -7.69 29.18
C PRO A 207 -5.05 -8.55 28.74
N THR A 208 -5.09 -8.88 27.45
CA THR A 208 -6.13 -9.72 26.85
C THR A 208 -5.68 -11.16 26.70
N GLU A 209 -6.62 -12.04 26.39
CA GLU A 209 -6.34 -13.44 26.01
C GLU A 209 -5.43 -13.54 24.77
N LEU A 210 -5.48 -12.56 23.87
CA LEU A 210 -4.54 -12.47 22.74
C LEU A 210 -3.12 -12.20 23.21
N PHE A 211 -2.95 -11.27 24.16
CA PHE A 211 -1.63 -10.99 24.73
C PHE A 211 -1.05 -12.21 25.41
N GLU A 212 -1.84 -12.91 26.24
CA GLU A 212 -1.42 -14.13 26.93
C GLU A 212 -0.90 -15.21 25.97
N ARG A 213 -1.51 -15.33 24.78
CA ARG A 213 -1.04 -16.26 23.74
C ARG A 213 0.22 -15.81 23.02
N ILE A 214 0.39 -14.52 22.71
CA ILE A 214 1.60 -14.07 22.00
C ILE A 214 2.78 -13.76 22.94
N GLU A 215 2.54 -13.67 24.25
CA GLU A 215 3.59 -13.40 25.25
C GLU A 215 4.77 -14.39 25.17
N PRO A 216 4.56 -15.72 25.08
CA PRO A 216 5.64 -16.69 24.90
C PRO A 216 6.47 -16.52 23.62
N LEU A 217 5.87 -15.98 22.54
CA LEU A 217 6.60 -15.68 21.30
C LEU A 217 7.54 -14.48 21.49
N GLY A 218 7.14 -13.55 22.35
CA GLY A 218 7.90 -12.36 22.68
C GLY A 218 7.88 -11.26 21.59
N PRO A 219 8.42 -10.07 21.92
CA PRO A 219 8.40 -8.89 21.03
C PRO A 219 9.43 -8.95 19.91
N HIS A 220 10.30 -9.97 19.90
CA HIS A 220 11.31 -10.17 18.86
C HIS A 220 10.86 -11.10 17.74
N ASN A 221 9.80 -11.90 17.96
CA ASN A 221 9.28 -12.82 16.96
C ASN A 221 8.46 -12.04 15.90
N PRO A 222 8.75 -12.19 14.58
CA PRO A 222 7.99 -11.56 13.51
C PRO A 222 6.48 -11.84 13.55
N LEU A 223 6.07 -13.05 13.95
CA LEU A 223 4.66 -13.44 14.06
C LEU A 223 3.89 -12.55 15.05
N THR A 224 4.51 -12.18 16.17
CA THR A 224 3.93 -11.21 17.13
C THR A 224 3.55 -9.91 16.44
N TRP A 225 4.43 -9.39 15.58
CA TRP A 225 4.18 -8.17 14.82
C TRP A 225 3.17 -8.36 13.70
N ALA A 226 3.15 -9.53 13.05
CA ALA A 226 2.15 -9.86 12.04
C ALA A 226 0.73 -9.93 12.62
N ILE A 227 0.57 -10.48 13.83
CA ILE A 227 -0.69 -10.52 14.58
C ILE A 227 -1.12 -9.12 15.02
N ILE A 228 -0.19 -8.33 15.58
CA ILE A 228 -0.44 -6.93 15.93
C ILE A 228 -0.91 -6.15 14.71
N TRP A 229 -0.20 -6.28 13.58
CA TRP A 229 -0.52 -5.59 12.34
C TRP A 229 -1.91 -5.97 11.82
N ALA A 230 -2.25 -7.27 11.80
CA ALA A 230 -3.58 -7.74 11.41
C ALA A 230 -4.71 -7.15 12.29
N ASN A 231 -4.52 -7.06 13.61
CA ASN A 231 -5.52 -6.44 14.49
C ASN A 231 -5.70 -4.95 14.23
N LEU A 232 -4.61 -4.24 13.96
CA LEU A 232 -4.65 -2.81 13.63
C LEU A 232 -5.42 -2.54 12.34
N ALA A 233 -5.53 -3.51 11.42
CA ALA A 233 -6.36 -3.41 10.22
C ALA A 233 -7.85 -3.11 10.52
N TYR A 234 -8.32 -3.46 11.71
CA TYR A 234 -9.73 -3.30 12.10
C TYR A 234 -9.95 -2.15 13.06
N LYS A 235 -8.98 -1.88 13.95
CA LYS A 235 -9.15 -0.92 15.05
C LYS A 235 -8.41 0.39 14.84
N SER A 236 -7.36 0.42 14.03
CA SER A 236 -6.58 1.62 13.73
C SER A 236 -7.01 2.23 12.39
N VAL A 237 -7.56 3.45 12.44
CA VAL A 237 -8.06 4.16 11.25
C VAL A 237 -6.95 4.41 10.23
N ILE A 238 -5.77 4.88 10.69
CA ILE A 238 -4.66 5.19 9.77
C ILE A 238 -4.02 3.93 9.19
N VAL A 239 -3.93 2.85 9.98
CA VAL A 239 -3.39 1.56 9.49
C VAL A 239 -4.35 0.89 8.53
N LYS A 240 -5.65 0.84 8.84
CA LYS A 240 -6.68 0.34 7.92
C LYS A 240 -6.67 1.12 6.60
N TRP A 241 -6.59 2.45 6.66
CA TRP A 241 -6.46 3.28 5.47
C TRP A 241 -5.19 2.90 4.68
N TYR A 242 -4.05 2.78 5.35
CA TYR A 242 -2.79 2.42 4.71
C TYR A 242 -2.82 1.05 4.01
N MET A 243 -3.48 0.07 4.61
CA MET A 243 -3.64 -1.27 4.04
C MET A 243 -4.51 -1.26 2.79
N LEU A 244 -5.66 -0.57 2.84
CA LEU A 244 -6.65 -0.57 1.76
C LEU A 244 -6.29 0.34 0.59
N PHE A 245 -5.61 1.46 0.86
CA PHE A 245 -5.51 2.56 -0.09
C PHE A 245 -4.08 2.95 -0.46
N VAL A 246 -3.06 2.35 0.14
CA VAL A 246 -1.67 2.58 -0.30
C VAL A 246 -1.18 1.34 -1.04
N PRO A 247 -1.02 1.40 -2.37
CA PRO A 247 -0.52 0.29 -3.18
C PRO A 247 0.84 -0.24 -2.70
N ALA A 248 1.04 -1.55 -2.84
CA ALA A 248 2.36 -2.15 -2.74
C ALA A 248 3.15 -1.95 -4.06
N GLY A 249 4.48 -2.01 -3.98
CA GLY A 249 5.39 -1.82 -5.12
C GLY A 249 5.70 -0.36 -5.46
N GLU A 250 5.29 0.58 -4.61
CA GLU A 250 5.52 2.01 -4.81
C GLU A 250 6.31 2.62 -3.65
N THR A 251 6.98 3.74 -3.95
CA THR A 251 7.69 4.58 -2.98
C THR A 251 6.83 5.78 -2.65
N TYR A 252 6.66 6.06 -1.36
CA TYR A 252 5.89 7.20 -0.87
C TYR A 252 6.73 8.03 0.10
N ASP A 253 6.74 9.33 -0.10
CA ASP A 253 7.16 10.25 0.96
C ASP A 253 5.98 10.65 1.84
N LYS A 254 6.28 11.42 2.89
CA LYS A 254 5.25 11.86 3.86
C LYS A 254 4.18 12.73 3.19
N LYS A 255 4.59 13.61 2.28
CA LYS A 255 3.68 14.55 1.60
C LYS A 255 2.73 13.80 0.67
N ASP A 256 3.22 12.75 0.01
CA ASP A 256 2.40 11.88 -0.82
C ASP A 256 1.23 11.29 -0.02
N LEU A 257 1.53 10.65 1.13
CA LEU A 257 0.49 10.03 1.96
C LEU A 257 -0.45 11.06 2.60
N VAL A 258 0.07 12.22 3.03
CA VAL A 258 -0.77 13.32 3.54
C VAL A 258 -1.73 13.83 2.46
N SER A 259 -1.28 13.89 1.20
CA SER A 259 -2.13 14.25 0.08
C SER A 259 -3.16 13.16 -0.26
N MET A 260 -2.79 11.88 -0.15
CA MET A 260 -3.70 10.76 -0.42
C MET A 260 -4.85 10.66 0.58
N LEU A 261 -4.64 11.12 1.82
CA LEU A 261 -5.70 11.22 2.84
C LEU A 261 -6.82 12.21 2.48
N GLY A 262 -6.67 13.03 1.43
CA GLY A 262 -7.65 14.04 1.04
C GLY A 262 -7.68 15.24 1.99
N ASP A 263 -8.57 16.20 1.75
CA ASP A 263 -8.54 17.52 2.42
C ASP A 263 -9.64 17.74 3.47
N ASP A 264 -10.38 16.69 3.84
CA ASP A 264 -11.49 16.76 4.81
C ASP A 264 -11.06 17.08 6.25
N TYR A 265 -9.76 16.97 6.54
CA TYR A 265 -9.16 17.24 7.83
C TYR A 265 -7.98 18.22 7.71
N SER A 266 -7.67 18.92 8.80
CA SER A 266 -6.53 19.86 8.85
C SER A 266 -5.23 19.16 8.46
N VAL A 267 -4.35 19.91 7.79
CA VAL A 267 -3.02 19.41 7.40
C VAL A 267 -2.26 18.87 8.62
N SER A 268 -2.33 19.55 9.77
CA SER A 268 -1.69 19.09 11.01
C SER A 268 -2.22 17.75 11.52
N THR A 269 -3.52 17.49 11.38
CA THR A 269 -4.14 16.22 11.79
C THR A 269 -3.65 15.07 10.92
N ARG A 270 -3.66 15.29 9.60
CA ARG A 270 -3.16 14.31 8.61
C ARG A 270 -1.67 14.05 8.77
N ASP A 271 -0.89 15.12 8.92
CA ASP A 271 0.55 15.06 9.12
C ASP A 271 0.94 14.24 10.36
N ASN A 272 0.25 14.46 11.48
CA ASN A 272 0.42 13.71 12.71
C ASN A 272 0.08 12.22 12.53
N ALA A 273 -1.02 11.90 11.87
CA ALA A 273 -1.42 10.52 11.59
C ALA A 273 -0.37 9.78 10.73
N VAL A 274 0.08 10.40 9.63
CA VAL A 274 1.13 9.83 8.77
C VAL A 274 2.47 9.72 9.51
N THR A 275 2.79 10.68 10.38
CA THR A 275 4.01 10.59 11.22
C THR A 275 3.97 9.38 12.13
N ALA A 276 2.85 9.15 12.84
CA ALA A 276 2.70 7.99 13.72
C ALA A 276 2.84 6.68 12.93
N LEU A 277 2.24 6.59 11.75
CA LEU A 277 2.40 5.44 10.85
C LEU A 277 3.87 5.24 10.44
N PHE A 278 4.55 6.28 9.96
CA PHE A 278 5.96 6.19 9.54
C PHE A 278 6.89 5.83 10.69
N GLU A 279 6.66 6.36 11.88
CA GLU A 279 7.40 5.98 13.08
C GLU A 279 7.21 4.50 13.41
N THR A 280 5.99 3.95 13.28
CA THR A 280 5.73 2.51 13.43
C THR A 280 6.50 1.70 12.40
N LEU A 281 6.41 2.06 11.12
CA LEU A 281 7.10 1.34 10.03
C LEU A 281 8.62 1.37 10.22
N ARG A 282 9.18 2.54 10.55
CA ARG A 282 10.62 2.74 10.71
C ARG A 282 11.21 2.01 11.92
N HIS A 283 10.47 1.98 13.03
CA HIS A 283 10.99 1.54 14.33
C HIS A 283 10.42 0.19 14.78
N SER A 284 9.84 -0.59 13.87
CA SER A 284 9.35 -1.95 14.17
C SER A 284 9.66 -2.95 13.04
N PRO A 285 9.60 -4.25 13.34
CA PRO A 285 9.62 -5.31 12.33
C PRO A 285 8.51 -5.23 11.28
N ILE A 286 7.45 -4.44 11.49
CA ILE A 286 6.39 -4.25 10.49
C ILE A 286 6.96 -3.63 9.20
N GLY A 287 7.82 -2.62 9.31
CA GLY A 287 8.40 -2.00 8.12
C GLY A 287 9.52 -2.84 7.50
N SER A 288 10.38 -3.43 8.33
CA SER A 288 11.62 -4.12 7.88
C SER A 288 11.44 -5.59 7.55
N VAL A 289 10.68 -6.35 8.35
CA VAL A 289 10.50 -7.81 8.19
C VAL A 289 9.23 -8.10 7.38
N LEU A 290 8.09 -7.51 7.76
CA LEU A 290 6.85 -7.65 6.99
C LEU A 290 6.88 -6.80 5.71
N LYS A 291 7.93 -5.99 5.52
CA LYS A 291 8.15 -5.15 4.33
C LYS A 291 6.99 -4.18 4.01
N GLN A 292 6.30 -3.71 5.06
CA GLN A 292 5.17 -2.79 4.90
C GLN A 292 5.61 -1.34 4.71
N GLY A 293 6.89 -1.03 4.87
CA GLY A 293 7.41 0.33 4.76
C GLY A 293 8.90 0.37 5.03
N ILE A 294 9.69 0.01 4.02
CA ILE A 294 11.15 0.00 4.11
C ILE A 294 11.65 1.44 3.91
N PRO A 295 12.37 2.03 4.90
CA PRO A 295 12.84 3.40 4.79
C PRO A 295 13.98 3.52 3.77
N ILE A 296 13.83 4.42 2.81
CA ILE A 296 14.87 4.82 1.84
C ILE A 296 15.29 6.25 2.17
N PRO A 297 16.59 6.50 2.42
CA PRO A 297 17.10 7.86 2.60
C PRO A 297 16.73 8.76 1.41
N SER A 298 16.15 9.92 1.71
CA SER A 298 15.76 10.94 0.73
C SER A 298 16.18 12.31 1.25
N GLY A 299 17.43 12.68 1.00
CA GLY A 299 18.03 13.91 1.53
C GLY A 299 18.12 13.88 3.05
N ARG A 300 17.45 14.83 3.72
CA ARG A 300 17.37 14.90 5.20
C ARG A 300 16.20 14.13 5.80
N SER A 301 15.43 13.41 4.97
CA SER A 301 14.24 12.66 5.37
C SER A 301 14.29 11.23 4.81
N TYR A 302 13.19 10.51 4.95
CA TYR A 302 12.99 9.18 4.37
C TYR A 302 11.76 9.18 3.46
N ALA A 303 11.86 8.45 2.36
CA ALA A 303 10.72 7.87 1.67
C ALA A 303 10.55 6.41 2.13
N TYR A 304 9.40 5.81 1.87
CA TYR A 304 9.08 4.45 2.31
C TYR A 304 8.57 3.61 1.15
N VAL A 305 9.07 2.38 1.03
CA VAL A 305 8.58 1.41 0.05
C VAL A 305 7.72 0.37 0.74
N LYS A 306 6.46 0.27 0.32
CA LYS A 306 5.57 -0.82 0.71
C LYS A 306 5.77 -1.96 -0.27
N GLN A 307 6.65 -2.91 0.05
CA GLN A 307 6.96 -4.02 -0.86
C GLN A 307 6.03 -5.21 -0.67
N GLY A 308 5.52 -5.41 0.55
CA GLY A 308 4.70 -6.57 0.89
C GLY A 308 5.53 -7.74 1.41
N TRP A 309 4.92 -8.57 2.25
CA TRP A 309 5.60 -9.69 2.89
C TRP A 309 5.77 -10.84 1.89
N GLU A 310 7.00 -11.07 1.43
CA GLU A 310 7.29 -12.04 0.36
C GLU A 310 7.08 -13.49 0.79
N THR A 311 7.52 -13.83 2.00
CA THR A 311 7.44 -15.18 2.57
C THR A 311 6.65 -15.12 3.89
N PRO A 312 5.33 -14.93 3.82
CA PRO A 312 4.52 -14.81 5.03
C PRO A 312 4.44 -16.15 5.76
N GLU A 313 4.49 -16.10 7.09
CA GLU A 313 4.28 -17.29 7.90
C GLU A 313 2.84 -17.79 7.75
N ALA A 314 2.68 -19.11 7.57
CA ALA A 314 1.37 -19.74 7.38
C ALA A 314 0.39 -19.41 8.52
N VAL A 315 0.86 -19.43 9.77
CA VAL A 315 0.07 -19.08 10.95
C VAL A 315 -0.45 -17.63 10.88
N ALA A 316 0.35 -16.68 10.39
CA ALA A 316 -0.08 -15.29 10.24
C ALA A 316 -1.20 -15.14 9.18
N ILE A 317 -1.08 -15.84 8.05
CA ILE A 317 -2.12 -15.81 7.00
C ILE A 317 -3.40 -16.45 7.50
N LEU A 318 -3.30 -17.63 8.13
CA LEU A 318 -4.47 -18.32 8.68
C LEU A 318 -5.14 -17.50 9.79
N TYR A 319 -4.34 -16.82 10.63
CA TYR A 319 -4.83 -15.92 11.66
C TYR A 319 -5.64 -14.77 11.05
N ALA A 320 -5.10 -14.13 10.03
CA ALA A 320 -5.77 -13.04 9.31
C ALA A 320 -7.07 -13.50 8.61
N LEU A 321 -7.11 -14.73 8.07
CA LEU A 321 -8.32 -15.31 7.48
C LEU A 321 -9.42 -15.54 8.54
N TYR A 322 -9.06 -16.08 9.71
CA TYR A 322 -10.00 -16.25 10.81
C TYR A 322 -10.47 -14.91 11.36
N LEU A 323 -9.57 -13.93 11.50
CA LEU A 323 -9.93 -12.56 11.92
C LEU A 323 -10.91 -11.91 10.92
N TRP A 324 -10.72 -12.14 9.62
CA TRP A 324 -11.66 -11.70 8.59
C TRP A 324 -13.01 -12.41 8.70
N ALA A 325 -13.03 -13.73 8.93
CA ALA A 325 -14.27 -14.49 9.08
C ALA A 325 -15.06 -14.09 10.32
N GLU A 326 -14.38 -13.83 11.43
CA GLU A 326 -14.96 -13.34 12.68
C GLU A 326 -15.59 -11.95 12.50
N GLU A 327 -14.89 -11.03 11.85
CA GLU A 327 -15.40 -9.67 11.61
C GLU A 327 -16.60 -9.65 10.64
N THR A 328 -16.59 -10.54 9.65
CA THR A 328 -17.63 -10.58 8.60
C THR A 328 -18.77 -11.55 8.90
N GLY A 329 -18.60 -12.46 9.86
CA GLY A 329 -19.46 -13.62 10.09
C GLY A 329 -19.43 -14.65 8.97
N ARG A 330 -18.45 -14.61 8.05
CA ARG A 330 -18.40 -15.49 6.86
C ARG A 330 -17.20 -16.44 6.92
N TYR A 331 -17.49 -17.71 7.13
CA TYR A 331 -16.49 -18.78 7.13
C TYR A 331 -16.41 -19.54 5.80
N THR A 332 -17.22 -19.16 4.81
CA THR A 332 -17.14 -19.70 3.44
C THR A 332 -17.26 -18.54 2.47
N PHE A 333 -16.29 -18.42 1.57
CA PHE A 333 -16.16 -17.30 0.65
C PHE A 333 -15.36 -17.69 -0.59
N THR A 334 -15.44 -16.87 -1.64
CA THR A 334 -14.60 -17.03 -2.83
C THR A 334 -13.41 -16.09 -2.83
N LEU A 335 -12.37 -16.41 -3.60
CA LEU A 335 -11.25 -15.48 -3.83
C LEU A 335 -11.73 -14.12 -4.36
N SER A 336 -12.65 -14.11 -5.32
CA SER A 336 -13.22 -12.86 -5.85
C SER A 336 -14.00 -12.05 -4.81
N GLN A 337 -14.57 -12.70 -3.77
CA GLN A 337 -15.19 -11.98 -2.66
C GLN A 337 -14.15 -11.27 -1.78
N LEU A 338 -13.00 -11.90 -1.52
CA LEU A 338 -11.89 -11.23 -0.85
C LEU A 338 -11.33 -10.08 -1.69
N GLU A 339 -11.21 -10.25 -3.00
CA GLU A 339 -10.74 -9.20 -3.90
C GLU A 339 -11.63 -7.95 -3.88
N LYS A 340 -12.95 -8.13 -3.80
CA LYS A 340 -13.92 -7.02 -3.76
C LYS A 340 -13.75 -6.12 -2.54
N VAL A 341 -13.17 -6.58 -1.43
CA VAL A 341 -12.97 -5.75 -0.24
C VAL A 341 -11.76 -4.82 -0.38
N ARG A 342 -10.87 -5.06 -1.34
CA ARG A 342 -9.63 -4.30 -1.52
C ARG A 342 -9.94 -2.89 -2.01
N GLY A 343 -9.41 -1.88 -1.32
CA GLY A 343 -9.68 -0.48 -1.65
C GLY A 343 -11.14 -0.05 -1.40
N ASP A 344 -11.88 -0.79 -0.58
CA ASP A 344 -13.23 -0.45 -0.16
C ASP A 344 -13.41 -0.60 1.35
N ALA A 345 -13.34 0.51 2.08
CA ALA A 345 -13.53 0.50 3.53
C ALA A 345 -15.00 0.43 3.97
N THR A 346 -15.97 0.42 3.03
CA THR A 346 -17.40 0.26 3.33
C THR A 346 -17.78 -1.20 3.53
N ILE A 347 -16.98 -2.12 2.98
CA ILE A 347 -17.18 -3.56 3.18
C ILE A 347 -16.51 -3.97 4.51
N ALA A 348 -17.20 -4.80 5.28
CA ALA A 348 -16.63 -5.39 6.49
C ALA A 348 -15.50 -6.36 6.11
N GLY A 349 -14.42 -6.39 6.90
CA GLY A 349 -13.25 -7.21 6.59
C GLY A 349 -12.12 -6.44 5.91
N VAL A 350 -10.87 -6.80 6.24
CA VAL A 350 -9.68 -6.46 5.45
C VAL A 350 -9.02 -7.80 5.12
N ASP A 351 -8.74 -8.10 3.86
CA ASP A 351 -8.20 -9.41 3.49
C ASP A 351 -6.69 -9.53 3.77
N PRO A 352 -6.13 -10.75 3.89
CA PRO A 352 -4.70 -10.94 4.16
C PRO A 352 -3.79 -10.30 3.11
N VAL A 353 -4.23 -10.22 1.86
CA VAL A 353 -3.49 -9.56 0.78
C VAL A 353 -3.34 -8.06 1.07
N SER A 354 -4.41 -7.38 1.49
CA SER A 354 -4.34 -5.96 1.88
C SER A 354 -3.53 -5.76 3.16
N MET A 355 -3.68 -6.65 4.16
CA MET A 355 -2.98 -6.55 5.44
C MET A 355 -1.46 -6.65 5.27
N TYR A 356 -1.00 -7.65 4.51
CA TYR A 356 0.43 -7.96 4.39
C TYR A 356 1.03 -7.52 3.05
N GLY A 357 0.27 -6.81 2.21
CA GLY A 357 0.73 -6.33 0.91
C GLY A 357 1.14 -7.46 -0.04
N LEU A 358 0.51 -8.63 0.06
CA LEU A 358 0.88 -9.81 -0.73
C LEU A 358 0.62 -9.57 -2.21
N ASN A 359 1.28 -10.34 -3.08
CA ASN A 359 0.93 -10.38 -4.49
C ASN A 359 -0.43 -11.10 -4.67
N PRO A 360 -1.47 -10.44 -5.20
CA PRO A 360 -2.77 -11.08 -5.45
C PRO A 360 -2.67 -12.37 -6.26
N ALA A 361 -1.78 -12.42 -7.24
CA ALA A 361 -1.62 -13.55 -8.15
C ALA A 361 -1.03 -14.79 -7.43
N SER A 362 -0.23 -14.61 -6.37
CA SER A 362 0.33 -15.73 -5.61
C SER A 362 -0.58 -16.21 -4.48
N PHE A 363 -1.60 -15.43 -4.10
CA PHE A 363 -2.43 -15.72 -2.93
C PHE A 363 -3.21 -17.04 -3.06
N LYS A 364 -3.62 -17.41 -4.29
CA LYS A 364 -4.24 -18.71 -4.56
C LYS A 364 -3.34 -19.88 -4.14
N GLY A 365 -2.04 -19.81 -4.46
CA GLY A 365 -1.06 -20.81 -4.08
C GLY A 365 -0.88 -20.92 -2.57
N ILE A 366 -0.79 -19.78 -1.88
CA ILE A 366 -0.71 -19.72 -0.40
C ILE A 366 -1.90 -20.45 0.24
N LEU A 367 -3.12 -20.27 -0.27
CA LEU A 367 -4.30 -20.94 0.25
C LEU A 367 -4.29 -22.46 0.00
N GLN A 368 -3.74 -22.92 -1.11
CA GLN A 368 -3.60 -24.36 -1.38
C GLN A 368 -2.60 -25.01 -0.41
N GLU A 369 -1.47 -24.34 -0.18
CA GLU A 369 -0.46 -24.78 0.77
C GLU A 369 -1.03 -24.84 2.20
N LEU A 370 -1.77 -23.79 2.60
CA LEU A 370 -2.47 -23.78 3.88
C LEU A 370 -3.46 -24.95 4.01
N ALA A 371 -4.28 -25.21 3.00
CA ALA A 371 -5.25 -26.31 3.05
C ALA A 371 -4.59 -27.69 3.07
N LEU A 372 -3.39 -27.83 2.51
CA LEU A 372 -2.63 -29.08 2.56
C LEU A 372 -2.07 -29.35 3.96
N HIS A 373 -1.53 -28.33 4.62
CA HIS A 373 -0.84 -28.48 5.90
C HIS A 373 -1.74 -28.27 7.12
N TYR A 374 -2.86 -27.55 6.96
CA TYR A 374 -3.78 -27.15 8.02
C TYR A 374 -5.22 -27.56 7.69
N GLU A 375 -5.42 -28.79 7.19
CA GLU A 375 -6.72 -29.34 6.76
C GLU A 375 -7.84 -29.29 7.83
N LYS A 376 -7.46 -29.19 9.11
CA LYS A 376 -8.37 -29.02 10.25
C LYS A 376 -8.96 -27.61 10.35
N TYR A 377 -8.29 -26.61 9.77
CA TYR A 377 -8.62 -25.19 9.88
C TYR A 377 -9.12 -24.58 8.57
N ILE A 378 -8.67 -25.11 7.43
CA ILE A 378 -9.02 -24.56 6.12
C ILE A 378 -9.16 -25.66 5.06
N ARG A 379 -10.15 -25.48 4.19
CA ARG A 379 -10.31 -26.24 2.94
C ARG A 379 -10.46 -25.28 1.78
N VAL A 380 -9.90 -25.67 0.64
CA VAL A 380 -10.07 -24.95 -0.62
C VAL A 380 -10.62 -25.89 -1.69
N SER A 381 -11.43 -25.34 -2.59
CA SER A 381 -11.95 -26.05 -3.76
C SER A 381 -11.89 -25.10 -4.93
N PHE A 382 -10.92 -25.30 -5.82
CA PHE A 382 -10.66 -24.47 -6.99
C PHE A 382 -11.02 -25.25 -8.26
N VAL A 383 -12.30 -25.21 -8.62
CA VAL A 383 -12.87 -25.96 -9.76
C VAL A 383 -13.74 -25.02 -10.59
N ALA A 384 -13.58 -25.03 -11.92
CA ALA A 384 -14.45 -24.32 -12.86
C ALA A 384 -14.78 -22.86 -12.45
N ASP A 385 -13.74 -22.08 -12.14
CA ASP A 385 -13.82 -20.66 -11.73
C ASP A 385 -14.54 -20.36 -10.40
N LEU A 386 -14.97 -21.40 -9.68
CA LEU A 386 -15.51 -21.30 -8.32
C LEU A 386 -14.36 -21.51 -7.33
N ASP A 387 -13.54 -20.48 -7.15
CA ASP A 387 -12.40 -20.51 -6.22
C ASP A 387 -12.86 -20.35 -4.76
N ASN A 388 -13.41 -21.43 -4.18
CA ASN A 388 -13.98 -21.43 -2.84
C ASN A 388 -12.94 -21.72 -1.76
N VAL A 389 -13.08 -20.99 -0.64
CA VAL A 389 -12.34 -21.17 0.60
C VAL A 389 -13.34 -21.38 1.73
N LYS A 390 -13.09 -22.37 2.57
CA LYS A 390 -13.88 -22.66 3.76
C LYS A 390 -12.97 -22.74 4.98
N LEU A 391 -13.29 -21.93 5.99
CA LEU A 391 -12.75 -22.03 7.34
C LEU A 391 -13.76 -22.77 8.23
N PHE A 392 -13.28 -23.34 9.33
CA PHE A 392 -14.10 -24.11 10.26
C PHE A 392 -14.51 -23.24 11.47
N PRO A 393 -15.81 -22.93 11.66
CA PRO A 393 -16.29 -22.00 12.70
C PRO A 393 -16.11 -22.47 14.15
N GLU A 394 -15.81 -23.74 14.35
CA GLU A 394 -15.42 -24.28 15.66
C GLU A 394 -14.07 -23.76 16.17
N HIS A 395 -13.25 -23.21 15.26
CA HIS A 395 -11.98 -22.58 15.59
C HIS A 395 -12.08 -21.06 15.60
N THR A 396 -11.19 -20.43 16.35
CA THR A 396 -11.08 -18.97 16.45
C THR A 396 -9.71 -18.48 16.00
N SER A 397 -9.61 -17.20 15.64
CA SER A 397 -8.33 -16.55 15.34
C SER A 397 -7.35 -16.69 16.51
N LEU A 398 -7.86 -16.67 17.74
CA LEU A 398 -7.08 -16.91 18.94
C LEU A 398 -6.45 -18.31 18.99
N GLU A 399 -7.21 -19.36 18.68
CA GLU A 399 -6.69 -20.74 18.63
C GLU A 399 -5.62 -20.96 17.56
N ILE A 400 -5.67 -20.19 16.46
CA ILE A 400 -4.64 -20.25 15.42
C ILE A 400 -3.27 -19.84 15.98
N VAL A 401 -3.23 -18.88 16.92
CA VAL A 401 -1.97 -18.44 17.54
C VAL A 401 -1.30 -19.57 18.32
N ASP A 402 -2.09 -20.45 18.94
CA ASP A 402 -1.60 -21.58 19.72
C ASP A 402 -0.79 -22.59 18.87
N MET A 403 -0.98 -22.59 17.54
CA MET A 403 -0.20 -23.45 16.62
C MET A 403 1.26 -23.01 16.44
N ALA A 404 1.61 -21.77 16.79
CA ALA A 404 2.99 -21.29 16.70
C ALA A 404 3.80 -21.49 17.99
N ILE A 405 3.13 -21.89 19.06
CA ILE A 405 3.71 -22.05 20.39
C ILE A 405 3.95 -23.54 20.71
N ASN A 406 3.20 -24.42 20.06
CA ASN A 406 3.29 -25.88 20.14
C ASN A 406 4.07 -26.44 18.95
#